data_AF-A0A7S2PBA4-F1
#
_entry.id   AF-A0A7S2PBA4-F1
#
_cell.length_a   1.000
_cell.length_b   1.000
_cell.length_c   1.000
_cell.angle_alpha   90.00
_cell.angle_beta   90.00
_cell.angle_gamma   90.00
#
_symmetry.space_group_name_H-M   'P 1'
#
loop_
_entity.id
_entity.type
_entity.pdbx_description
1 polymer ?
#
loop_
_entity_poly.entity_id
_entity_poly.type
_entity_poly.pdbx_seq_one_letter_code
_entity_poly.pdbx_strand_id
1 'polypeptide(L)'
;MATLMMDGKYTRPKNMVSHSWGTSFRDLVAAVVADALGDSEFGTAAALLEQGEPSLRNLLCARGKLQDTYWICAFSISQHSAICGEAAFGGVDPILGTPHPTCTCRAPKHRNSDPPLREDGKSIPCEINKFTDMMELLAATDDAFQQVIVVDSQAEVFTRAWVVDEIAMAHRLGMPQHLKVRKASVVDEHEGHLRRLRVQDMQATRREDVDDILGRIPDKRAFNVHLQHIIFDVGSGLIASWRALDAQQALERVGRTL
;
A
#
# COMPACT_ATOMS: atom_id res chain seq x y z
N MET A 1 -0.59 -11.46 -13.40
CA MET A 1 -1.95 -11.61 -12.82
C MET A 1 -2.89 -10.55 -13.38
N ALA A 2 -2.52 -9.26 -13.34
CA ALA A 2 -3.34 -8.16 -13.88
C ALA A 2 -3.87 -8.39 -15.32
N THR A 3 -3.04 -8.87 -16.25
CA THR A 3 -3.49 -9.18 -17.63
C THR A 3 -4.63 -10.20 -17.66
N LEU A 4 -4.61 -11.21 -16.79
CA LEU A 4 -5.69 -12.20 -16.70
C LEU A 4 -6.95 -11.59 -16.08
N MET A 5 -6.78 -10.85 -14.97
CA MET A 5 -7.89 -10.19 -14.27
C MET A 5 -8.62 -9.18 -15.16
N MET A 6 -7.90 -8.54 -16.09
CA MET A 6 -8.42 -7.51 -16.99
C MET A 6 -8.73 -8.04 -18.40
N ASP A 7 -8.76 -9.36 -18.61
CA ASP A 7 -9.08 -9.97 -19.91
C ASP A 7 -8.21 -9.45 -21.07
N GLY A 8 -6.91 -9.27 -20.80
CA GLY A 8 -5.93 -8.73 -21.75
C GLY A 8 -6.08 -7.24 -22.05
N LYS A 9 -7.09 -6.56 -21.49
CA LYS A 9 -7.34 -5.14 -21.76
C LYS A 9 -6.38 -4.26 -20.98
N TYR A 10 -5.76 -3.33 -21.68
CA TYR A 10 -5.02 -2.26 -21.02
C TYR A 10 -5.98 -1.49 -20.11
N THR A 11 -5.65 -1.50 -18.82
CA THR A 11 -6.48 -0.90 -17.78
C THR A 11 -5.61 0.02 -16.95
N ARG A 12 -5.97 1.30 -16.94
CA ARG A 12 -5.24 2.32 -16.20
C ARG A 12 -5.81 2.42 -14.77
N PRO A 13 -4.98 2.36 -13.72
CA PRO A 13 -5.43 2.53 -12.35
C PRO A 13 -5.72 4.00 -12.04
N LYS A 14 -6.73 4.26 -11.21
CA LYS A 14 -7.00 5.58 -10.60
C LYS A 14 -6.31 5.75 -9.24
N ASN A 15 -6.02 4.64 -8.59
CA ASN A 15 -5.44 4.62 -7.26
C ASN A 15 -4.25 3.64 -7.22
N MET A 16 -3.17 4.01 -6.54
CA MET A 16 -2.14 3.08 -6.09
C MET A 16 -2.44 2.63 -4.66
N VAL A 17 -2.26 1.36 -4.36
CA VAL A 17 -2.43 0.83 -3.00
C VAL A 17 -1.06 0.48 -2.41
N SER A 18 -0.70 1.18 -1.34
CA SER A 18 0.48 0.89 -0.52
C SER A 18 0.09 0.01 0.66
N HIS A 19 0.73 -1.14 0.79
CA HIS A 19 0.42 -2.14 1.81
C HIS A 19 1.67 -2.88 2.30
N SER A 20 1.59 -3.49 3.48
CA SER A 20 2.65 -4.37 4.01
C SER A 20 2.48 -5.79 3.48
N TRP A 21 3.53 -6.62 3.60
CA TRP A 21 3.43 -8.07 3.37
C TRP A 21 2.67 -8.79 4.49
N GLY A 22 2.69 -8.25 5.70
CA GLY A 22 1.91 -8.75 6.83
C GLY A 22 0.41 -8.46 6.70
N THR A 23 0.01 -7.58 5.78
CA THR A 23 -1.41 -7.29 5.53
C THR A 23 -2.10 -8.54 4.97
N SER A 24 -3.14 -9.02 5.67
CA SER A 24 -3.94 -10.14 5.18
C SER A 24 -4.63 -9.79 3.87
N PHE A 25 -4.84 -10.79 3.00
CA PHE A 25 -5.54 -10.56 1.73
C PHE A 25 -6.93 -9.96 1.93
N ARG A 26 -7.66 -10.43 2.95
CA ARG A 26 -8.96 -9.87 3.36
C ARG A 26 -8.85 -8.38 3.65
N ASP A 27 -7.90 -7.98 4.50
CA ASP A 27 -7.77 -6.57 4.92
C ASP A 27 -7.36 -5.67 3.75
N LEU A 28 -6.50 -6.16 2.85
CA LEU A 28 -6.15 -5.46 1.61
C LEU A 28 -7.40 -5.19 0.75
N VAL A 29 -8.21 -6.22 0.49
CA VAL A 29 -9.44 -6.07 -0.29
C VAL A 29 -10.45 -5.18 0.44
N ALA A 30 -10.59 -5.35 1.76
CA ALA A 30 -11.48 -4.52 2.58
C ALA A 30 -11.11 -3.04 2.51
N ALA A 31 -9.82 -2.71 2.54
CA ALA A 31 -9.34 -1.33 2.42
C ALA A 31 -9.65 -0.72 1.05
N VAL A 32 -9.51 -1.50 -0.03
CA VAL A 32 -9.92 -1.07 -1.38
C VAL A 32 -11.42 -0.83 -1.47
N VAL A 33 -12.23 -1.71 -0.86
CA VAL A 33 -13.68 -1.55 -0.80
C VAL A 33 -14.06 -0.31 0.02
N ALA A 34 -13.44 -0.12 1.18
CA ALA A 34 -13.65 1.07 2.00
C ALA A 34 -13.28 2.35 1.26
N ASP A 35 -12.15 2.37 0.56
CA ASP A 35 -11.78 3.50 -0.29
C ASP A 35 -12.81 3.80 -1.37
N ALA A 36 -13.24 2.78 -2.12
CA ALA A 36 -14.26 2.93 -3.15
C ALA A 36 -15.60 3.47 -2.60
N LEU A 37 -15.96 3.08 -1.38
CA LEU A 37 -17.18 3.54 -0.68
C LEU A 37 -17.00 4.90 0.01
N GLY A 38 -15.77 5.40 0.11
CA GLY A 38 -15.43 6.64 0.80
C GLY A 38 -15.26 6.49 2.31
N ASP A 39 -15.22 5.27 2.84
CA ASP A 39 -15.08 4.96 4.26
C ASP A 39 -13.63 5.16 4.75
N SER A 40 -13.47 5.70 5.98
CA SER A 40 -12.15 5.91 6.60
C SER A 40 -11.61 4.63 7.27
N GLU A 41 -12.52 3.75 7.69
CA GLU A 41 -12.24 2.47 8.32
C GLU A 41 -12.67 1.31 7.43
N PHE A 42 -11.90 0.22 7.42
CA PHE A 42 -12.23 -0.97 6.64
C PHE A 42 -12.71 -2.17 7.45
N GLY A 43 -12.81 -2.06 8.79
CA GLY A 43 -13.20 -3.16 9.68
C GLY A 43 -14.54 -3.79 9.33
N THR A 44 -15.55 -2.98 9.00
CA THR A 44 -16.88 -3.46 8.57
C THR A 44 -16.80 -4.22 7.24
N ALA A 45 -16.07 -3.67 6.27
CA ALA A 45 -15.87 -4.34 4.98
C ALA A 45 -15.14 -5.68 5.16
N ALA A 46 -14.14 -5.73 6.05
CA ALA A 46 -13.44 -6.97 6.37
C ALA A 46 -14.38 -8.04 6.97
N ALA A 47 -15.24 -7.66 7.92
CA ALA A 47 -16.21 -8.58 8.52
C ALA A 47 -17.23 -9.13 7.51
N LEU A 48 -17.72 -8.27 6.60
CA LEU A 48 -18.64 -8.69 5.54
C LEU A 48 -17.98 -9.62 4.52
N LEU A 49 -16.70 -9.41 4.19
CA LEU A 49 -15.94 -10.30 3.31
C LEU A 49 -15.76 -11.70 3.93
N GLU A 50 -15.50 -11.80 5.24
CA GLU A 50 -15.39 -13.09 5.94
C GLU A 50 -16.68 -13.89 5.91
N GLN A 51 -17.82 -13.21 5.98
CA GLN A 51 -19.14 -13.83 5.94
C GLN A 51 -19.57 -14.22 4.51
N GLY A 52 -18.82 -13.82 3.49
CA GLY A 52 -19.17 -14.03 2.09
C GLY A 52 -20.41 -13.24 1.65
N GLU A 53 -20.69 -12.12 2.33
CA GLU A 53 -21.92 -11.37 2.15
C GLU A 53 -21.97 -10.66 0.78
N PRO A 54 -22.98 -10.95 -0.07
CA PRO A 54 -23.14 -10.29 -1.38
C PRO A 54 -23.40 -8.77 -1.27
N SER A 55 -23.74 -8.30 -0.08
CA SER A 55 -24.12 -6.92 0.21
C SER A 55 -23.06 -5.90 -0.22
N LEU A 56 -21.76 -6.21 -0.07
CA LEU A 56 -20.67 -5.32 -0.50
C LEU A 56 -20.69 -5.10 -2.02
N ARG A 57 -20.89 -6.17 -2.80
CA ARG A 57 -20.97 -6.06 -4.26
C ARG A 57 -22.18 -5.24 -4.69
N ASN A 58 -23.32 -5.44 -4.03
CA ASN A 58 -24.53 -4.67 -4.29
C ASN A 58 -24.34 -3.18 -3.94
N LEU A 59 -23.67 -2.88 -2.83
CA LEU A 59 -23.37 -1.52 -2.42
C LEU A 59 -22.42 -0.82 -3.39
N LEU A 60 -21.33 -1.49 -3.80
CA LEU A 60 -20.41 -1.00 -4.82
C LEU A 60 -21.12 -0.76 -6.16
N CYS A 61 -22.03 -1.66 -6.54
CA CYS A 61 -22.86 -1.51 -7.75
C CYS A 61 -23.74 -0.26 -7.65
N ALA A 62 -24.48 -0.12 -6.54
CA ALA A 62 -25.36 1.01 -6.30
C ALA A 62 -24.62 2.36 -6.26
N ARG A 63 -23.35 2.35 -5.86
CA ARG A 63 -22.47 3.54 -5.85
C ARG A 63 -21.70 3.75 -7.17
N GLY A 64 -21.87 2.87 -8.17
CA GLY A 64 -21.17 2.96 -9.45
C GLY A 64 -19.65 2.71 -9.35
N LYS A 65 -19.21 1.96 -8.33
CA LYS A 65 -17.79 1.79 -7.97
C LYS A 65 -17.15 0.52 -8.50
N LEU A 66 -17.92 -0.37 -9.11
CA LEU A 66 -17.43 -1.66 -9.62
C LEU A 66 -16.38 -1.54 -10.75
N GLN A 67 -16.26 -0.37 -11.37
CA GLN A 67 -15.30 -0.10 -12.44
C GLN A 67 -14.11 0.75 -11.99
N ASP A 68 -13.98 1.04 -10.69
CA ASP A 68 -12.79 1.70 -10.18
C ASP A 68 -11.60 0.75 -10.19
N THR A 69 -10.46 1.27 -10.63
CA THR A 69 -9.27 0.49 -10.95
C THR A 69 -8.14 0.85 -10.00
N TYR A 70 -7.54 -0.18 -9.39
CA TYR A 70 -6.50 -0.04 -8.37
C TYR A 70 -5.24 -0.75 -8.82
N TRP A 71 -4.10 -0.07 -8.71
CA TRP A 71 -2.80 -0.69 -8.83
C TRP A 71 -2.40 -1.27 -7.48
N ILE A 72 -2.16 -2.57 -7.46
CA ILE A 72 -1.76 -3.31 -6.26
C ILE A 72 -0.57 -4.16 -6.66
N CYS A 73 0.58 -3.99 -6.00
CA CYS A 73 1.83 -4.63 -6.44
C CYS A 73 1.71 -6.16 -6.52
N ALA A 74 0.92 -6.79 -5.64
CA ALA A 74 0.63 -8.23 -5.66
C ALA A 74 -0.01 -8.72 -6.98
N PHE A 75 -0.67 -7.84 -7.73
CA PHE A 75 -1.36 -8.17 -8.98
C PHE A 75 -0.70 -7.57 -10.21
N SER A 76 -0.19 -6.35 -10.07
CA SER A 76 0.29 -5.51 -11.17
C SER A 76 1.69 -5.86 -11.65
N ILE A 77 2.49 -6.55 -10.84
CA ILE A 77 3.85 -6.95 -11.20
C ILE A 77 4.07 -8.46 -11.08
N SER A 78 5.07 -8.96 -11.79
CA SER A 78 5.54 -10.34 -11.66
C SER A 78 6.46 -10.48 -10.46
N GLN A 79 5.91 -10.56 -9.24
CA GLN A 79 6.74 -10.79 -8.05
C GLN A 79 7.57 -12.08 -8.13
N HIS A 80 7.10 -13.07 -8.88
CA HIS A 80 7.81 -14.32 -9.13
C HIS A 80 9.12 -14.13 -9.92
N SER A 81 9.22 -13.10 -10.77
CA SER A 81 10.47 -12.78 -11.50
C SER A 81 11.52 -12.13 -10.60
N ALA A 82 11.17 -11.78 -9.37
CA ALA A 82 12.09 -11.15 -8.43
C ALA A 82 12.34 -12.02 -7.20
N ILE A 83 11.31 -12.42 -6.45
CA ILE A 83 11.44 -12.79 -5.02
C ILE A 83 11.03 -14.22 -4.65
N CYS A 84 10.81 -15.14 -5.60
CA CYS A 84 10.55 -16.54 -5.27
C CYS A 84 11.85 -17.39 -5.19
N GLY A 85 11.77 -18.58 -4.59
CA GLY A 85 12.90 -19.53 -4.51
C GLY A 85 13.69 -19.47 -3.21
N GLU A 86 13.44 -18.44 -2.39
CA GLU A 86 13.90 -18.34 -1.02
C GLU A 86 12.68 -18.46 -0.10
N ALA A 87 12.80 -19.17 1.02
CA ALA A 87 11.78 -19.16 2.05
C ALA A 87 11.78 -17.76 2.68
N ALA A 88 11.00 -16.85 2.14
CA ALA A 88 10.87 -15.50 2.67
C ALA A 88 10.50 -15.61 4.17
N PHE A 89 11.46 -15.25 5.02
CA PHE A 89 11.30 -15.08 6.47
C PHE A 89 10.90 -16.30 7.31
N GLY A 90 10.97 -17.53 6.77
CA GLY A 90 10.44 -18.69 7.50
C GLY A 90 8.96 -18.52 7.87
N GLY A 91 8.24 -17.74 7.07
CA GLY A 91 6.83 -17.41 7.32
C GLY A 91 5.96 -18.66 7.27
N VAL A 92 5.04 -18.73 8.22
CA VAL A 92 3.94 -19.70 8.18
C VAL A 92 2.74 -19.05 7.55
N ASP A 93 1.98 -19.83 6.80
CA ASP A 93 0.64 -19.46 6.38
C ASP A 93 -0.17 -19.09 7.64
N PRO A 94 -0.68 -17.86 7.75
CA PRO A 94 -1.33 -17.39 8.97
C PRO A 94 -2.67 -18.09 9.23
N ILE A 95 -3.22 -18.79 8.24
CA ILE A 95 -4.47 -19.57 8.34
C ILE A 95 -4.15 -21.03 8.67
N LEU A 96 -3.19 -21.64 7.97
CA LEU A 96 -2.87 -23.06 8.11
C LEU A 96 -1.82 -23.34 9.20
N GLY A 97 -1.06 -22.34 9.63
CA GLY A 97 0.07 -22.47 10.55
C GLY A 97 1.26 -23.24 9.98
N THR A 98 1.22 -23.62 8.70
CA THR A 98 2.27 -24.39 8.02
C THR A 98 3.26 -23.48 7.31
N PRO A 99 4.56 -23.82 7.26
CA PRO A 99 5.54 -23.05 6.48
C PRO A 99 5.09 -22.86 5.03
N HIS A 100 5.28 -21.66 4.48
CA HIS A 100 5.00 -21.44 3.07
C HIS A 100 5.88 -22.34 2.20
N PRO A 101 5.31 -22.98 1.15
CA PRO A 101 6.09 -23.83 0.27
C PRO A 101 7.15 -22.99 -0.45
N THR A 102 8.40 -23.49 -0.45
CA THR A 102 9.46 -22.86 -1.23
C THR A 102 9.26 -23.19 -2.70
N CYS A 103 9.17 -22.15 -3.54
CA CYS A 103 9.04 -22.34 -4.97
C CYS A 103 10.32 -22.97 -5.56
N THR A 104 10.19 -24.08 -6.29
CA THR A 104 11.33 -24.80 -6.90
C THR A 104 11.57 -24.43 -8.37
N CYS A 105 10.97 -23.33 -8.86
CA CYS A 105 11.13 -22.91 -10.24
C CYS A 105 12.60 -22.58 -10.55
N ARG A 106 12.98 -22.73 -11.82
CA ARG A 106 14.28 -22.26 -12.34
C ARG A 106 14.16 -20.99 -13.18
N ALA A 107 13.02 -20.30 -13.08
CA ALA A 107 12.80 -19.08 -13.82
C ALA A 107 13.81 -18.01 -13.37
N PRO A 108 14.44 -17.28 -14.31
CA PRO A 108 15.40 -16.23 -14.00
C PRO A 108 14.85 -15.24 -12.97
N LYS A 109 15.73 -14.75 -12.10
CA LYS A 109 15.42 -13.68 -11.15
C LYS A 109 16.13 -12.41 -11.59
N HIS A 110 15.41 -11.29 -11.51
CA HIS A 110 15.91 -9.97 -11.88
C HIS A 110 16.02 -9.11 -10.64
N ARG A 111 17.26 -8.90 -10.18
CA ARG A 111 17.62 -8.03 -9.05
C ARG A 111 17.77 -6.59 -9.51
N ASN A 112 17.89 -5.68 -8.54
CA ASN A 112 17.92 -4.24 -8.79
C ASN A 112 19.05 -3.80 -9.73
N SER A 113 20.15 -4.56 -9.81
CA SER A 113 21.35 -4.27 -10.60
C SER A 113 21.69 -5.34 -11.65
N ASP A 114 20.75 -6.21 -12.03
CA ASP A 114 20.99 -7.22 -13.07
C ASP A 114 20.86 -6.61 -14.48
N PRO A 115 21.79 -6.89 -15.42
CA PRO A 115 21.72 -6.34 -16.77
C PRO A 115 20.52 -6.88 -17.58
N PRO A 116 20.05 -6.13 -18.60
CA PRO A 116 20.55 -4.83 -19.03
C PRO A 116 20.16 -3.69 -18.07
N LEU A 117 21.06 -2.71 -17.91
CA LEU A 117 20.89 -1.58 -16.99
C LEU A 117 20.48 -0.32 -17.75
N ARG A 118 19.69 0.52 -17.09
CA ARG A 118 19.49 1.94 -17.45
C ARG A 118 20.76 2.74 -17.16
N GLU A 119 20.79 3.99 -17.63
CA GLU A 119 21.90 4.93 -17.36
C GLU A 119 22.09 5.21 -15.85
N ASP A 120 21.03 5.12 -15.07
CA ASP A 120 21.04 5.25 -13.61
C ASP A 120 21.46 3.98 -12.87
N GLY A 121 21.88 2.93 -13.59
CA GLY A 121 22.32 1.65 -13.04
C GLY A 121 21.18 0.72 -12.60
N LYS A 122 19.92 1.11 -12.77
CA LYS A 122 18.78 0.23 -12.44
C LYS A 122 18.56 -0.82 -13.52
N SER A 123 18.38 -2.07 -13.09
CA SER A 123 17.97 -3.18 -13.93
C SER A 123 16.69 -2.85 -14.69
N ILE A 124 16.70 -3.04 -16.02
CA ILE A 124 15.52 -2.92 -16.87
C ILE A 124 14.49 -4.02 -16.57
N PRO A 125 14.86 -5.32 -16.44
CA PRO A 125 13.88 -6.39 -16.22
C PRO A 125 13.36 -6.50 -14.77
N CYS A 126 13.94 -5.78 -13.81
CA CYS A 126 13.42 -5.77 -12.45
C CYS A 126 12.20 -4.84 -12.34
N GLU A 127 11.00 -5.39 -12.15
CA GLU A 127 9.77 -4.60 -12.01
C GLU A 127 9.66 -3.89 -10.64
N ILE A 128 10.30 -4.44 -9.60
CA ILE A 128 10.19 -3.92 -8.23
C ILE A 128 10.87 -2.55 -8.08
N ASN A 129 12.00 -2.33 -8.75
CA ASN A 129 12.72 -1.05 -8.69
C ASN A 129 12.08 0.08 -9.53
N LYS A 130 10.91 -0.18 -10.13
CA LYS A 130 10.15 0.73 -11.01
C LYS A 130 8.95 1.39 -10.35
N PHE A 131 8.71 1.17 -9.06
CA PHE A 131 7.53 1.72 -8.39
C PHE A 131 7.53 3.26 -8.43
N THR A 132 8.67 3.89 -8.18
CA THR A 132 8.82 5.34 -8.34
C THR A 132 8.56 5.80 -9.78
N ASP A 133 9.15 5.12 -10.77
CA ASP A 133 8.94 5.47 -12.19
C ASP A 133 7.43 5.37 -12.56
N MET A 134 6.75 4.35 -12.04
CA MET A 134 5.32 4.11 -12.25
C MET A 134 4.47 5.21 -11.60
N MET A 135 4.77 5.61 -10.36
CA MET A 135 4.08 6.69 -9.68
C MET A 135 4.24 8.01 -10.42
N GLU A 136 5.46 8.38 -10.80
CA GLU A 136 5.76 9.59 -11.55
C GLU A 136 5.01 9.61 -12.88
N LEU A 137 5.04 8.51 -13.64
CA LEU A 137 4.33 8.41 -14.92
C LEU A 137 2.82 8.57 -14.74
N LEU A 138 2.22 7.87 -13.78
CA LEU A 138 0.77 7.88 -13.59
C LEU A 138 0.27 9.22 -13.07
N ALA A 139 0.94 9.81 -12.07
CA ALA A 139 0.60 11.13 -11.55
C ALA A 139 0.77 12.23 -12.60
N ALA A 140 1.81 12.16 -13.44
CA ALA A 140 2.03 13.14 -14.51
C ALA A 140 1.00 13.06 -15.66
N THR A 141 0.22 11.98 -15.73
CA THR A 141 -0.77 11.77 -16.80
C THR A 141 -2.21 11.66 -16.30
N ASP A 142 -2.43 11.83 -15.00
CA ASP A 142 -3.74 11.90 -14.37
C ASP A 142 -3.63 12.66 -13.03
N ASP A 143 -4.05 13.93 -13.02
CA ASP A 143 -4.04 14.79 -11.82
C ASP A 143 -4.94 14.25 -10.69
N ALA A 144 -5.86 13.33 -11.02
CA ALA A 144 -6.72 12.66 -10.04
C ALA A 144 -6.14 11.34 -9.52
N PHE A 145 -4.91 10.97 -9.90
CA PHE A 145 -4.26 9.75 -9.41
C PHE A 145 -3.91 9.85 -7.92
N GLN A 146 -4.37 8.89 -7.12
CA GLN A 146 -4.29 8.95 -5.66
C GLN A 146 -3.54 7.75 -5.07
N GLN A 147 -3.15 7.87 -3.81
CA GLN A 147 -2.57 6.78 -3.03
C GLN A 147 -3.54 6.36 -1.91
N VAL A 148 -3.79 5.06 -1.80
CA VAL A 148 -4.49 4.44 -0.67
C VAL A 148 -3.46 3.73 0.19
N ILE A 149 -3.38 4.11 1.47
CA ILE A 149 -2.42 3.56 2.43
C ILE A 149 -3.17 2.64 3.38
N VAL A 150 -2.89 1.34 3.30
CA VAL A 150 -3.57 0.32 4.11
C VAL A 150 -2.83 0.13 5.43
N VAL A 151 -3.45 0.53 6.54
CA VAL A 151 -2.92 0.36 7.89
C VAL A 151 -3.54 -0.87 8.52
N ASP A 152 -2.76 -1.96 8.51
CA ASP A 152 -3.09 -3.17 9.24
C ASP A 152 -3.13 -2.94 10.76
N SER A 153 -3.61 -3.93 11.52
CA SER A 153 -3.75 -3.83 12.97
C SER A 153 -2.44 -3.66 13.75
N GLN A 154 -1.28 -3.81 13.10
CA GLN A 154 0.03 -3.59 13.72
C GLN A 154 0.70 -2.32 13.20
N ALA A 155 0.05 -1.60 12.28
CA ALA A 155 0.61 -0.46 11.56
C ALA A 155 1.97 -0.77 10.89
N GLU A 156 2.22 -2.02 10.49
CA GLU A 156 3.50 -2.47 9.90
C GLU A 156 3.82 -1.74 8.60
N VAL A 157 2.79 -1.24 7.91
CA VAL A 157 2.93 -0.44 6.69
C VAL A 157 3.96 0.70 6.82
N PHE A 158 4.05 1.33 8.00
CA PHE A 158 5.00 2.42 8.25
C PHE A 158 6.42 1.97 8.58
N THR A 159 6.65 0.68 8.81
CA THR A 159 7.98 0.12 9.04
C THR A 159 8.60 -0.44 7.77
N ARG A 160 7.87 -0.46 6.65
CA ARG A 160 8.35 -0.98 5.36
C ARG A 160 9.02 0.13 4.56
N ALA A 161 10.30 -0.05 4.24
CA ALA A 161 11.10 0.98 3.57
C ALA A 161 10.46 1.44 2.26
N TRP A 162 9.99 0.49 1.45
CA TRP A 162 9.30 0.75 0.18
C TRP A 162 8.03 1.56 0.34
N VAL A 163 7.19 1.23 1.32
CA VAL A 163 5.91 1.93 1.52
C VAL A 163 6.16 3.37 1.98
N VAL A 164 7.20 3.59 2.79
CA VAL A 164 7.54 4.94 3.24
C VAL A 164 8.12 5.76 2.08
N ASP A 165 8.92 5.16 1.21
CA ASP A 165 9.36 5.79 -0.04
C ASP A 165 8.15 6.16 -0.92
N GLU A 166 7.16 5.25 -1.07
CA GLU A 166 5.90 5.52 -1.78
C GLU A 166 5.10 6.66 -1.13
N ILE A 167 4.94 6.69 0.19
CA ILE A 167 4.23 7.76 0.91
C ILE A 167 4.91 9.12 0.68
N ALA A 168 6.25 9.17 0.79
CA ALA A 168 7.01 10.38 0.57
C ALA A 168 6.95 10.84 -0.90
N MET A 169 7.00 9.89 -1.84
CA MET A 169 6.89 10.16 -3.26
C MET A 169 5.51 10.70 -3.64
N ALA A 170 4.42 10.06 -3.17
CA ALA A 170 3.06 10.53 -3.40
C ALA A 170 2.86 11.96 -2.90
N HIS A 171 3.33 12.25 -1.68
CA HIS A 171 3.29 13.60 -1.12
C HIS A 171 4.07 14.61 -1.98
N ARG A 172 5.28 14.24 -2.43
CA ARG A 172 6.11 15.09 -3.30
C ARG A 172 5.44 15.37 -4.65
N LEU A 173 4.73 14.39 -5.20
CA LEU A 173 3.98 14.51 -6.46
C LEU A 173 2.64 15.25 -6.28
N GLY A 174 2.25 15.61 -5.05
CA GLY A 174 0.97 16.25 -4.77
C GLY A 174 -0.24 15.32 -4.92
N MET A 175 -0.02 14.00 -4.93
CA MET A 175 -1.09 13.02 -5.02
C MET A 175 -1.95 13.06 -3.75
N PRO A 176 -3.30 13.03 -3.85
CA PRO A 176 -4.15 12.80 -2.69
C PRO A 176 -3.79 11.46 -2.02
N GLN A 177 -3.68 11.46 -0.69
CA GLN A 177 -3.33 10.27 0.09
C GLN A 177 -4.46 9.93 1.06
N HIS A 178 -5.01 8.73 0.95
CA HIS A 178 -6.11 8.24 1.79
C HIS A 178 -5.61 7.15 2.74
N LEU A 179 -5.58 7.46 4.03
CA LEU A 179 -5.32 6.48 5.06
C LEU A 179 -6.55 5.62 5.31
N LYS A 180 -6.43 4.30 5.19
CA LYS A 180 -7.48 3.34 5.53
C LYS A 180 -7.01 2.50 6.69
N VAL A 181 -7.71 2.61 7.82
CA VAL A 181 -7.35 1.93 9.07
C VAL A 181 -8.36 0.83 9.37
N ARG A 182 -7.92 -0.23 10.06
CA ARG A 182 -8.86 -1.31 10.42
C ARG A 182 -9.97 -0.83 11.36
N LYS A 183 -9.59 -0.01 12.33
CA LYS A 183 -10.42 0.63 13.35
C LYS A 183 -9.68 1.86 13.87
N ALA A 184 -10.40 2.87 14.34
CA ALA A 184 -9.83 4.12 14.85
C ALA A 184 -8.75 3.91 15.91
N SER A 185 -8.96 2.95 16.80
CA SER A 185 -8.04 2.70 17.92
C SER A 185 -6.63 2.29 17.49
N VAL A 186 -6.43 1.79 16.26
CA VAL A 186 -5.08 1.45 15.76
C VAL A 186 -4.17 2.69 15.72
N VAL A 187 -4.72 3.85 15.33
CA VAL A 187 -3.92 5.08 15.24
C VAL A 187 -3.46 5.50 16.64
N ASP A 188 -4.35 5.47 17.62
CA ASP A 188 -4.04 5.88 18.99
C ASP A 188 -3.13 4.85 19.70
N GLU A 189 -3.37 3.56 19.50
CA GLU A 189 -2.55 2.45 20.04
C GLU A 189 -1.10 2.52 19.54
N HIS A 190 -0.89 2.94 18.28
CA HIS A 190 0.43 2.97 17.65
C HIS A 190 1.05 4.36 17.54
N GLU A 191 0.36 5.45 17.95
CA GLU A 191 0.84 6.83 17.81
C GLU A 191 2.26 7.01 18.36
N GLY A 192 2.53 6.47 19.55
CA GLY A 192 3.85 6.55 20.18
C GLY A 192 4.95 5.91 19.31
N HIS A 193 4.67 4.77 18.67
CA HIS A 193 5.60 4.14 17.74
C HIS A 193 5.78 4.96 16.46
N LEU A 194 4.67 5.44 15.88
CA LEU A 194 4.66 6.26 14.68
C LEU A 194 5.48 7.56 14.85
N ARG A 195 5.42 8.20 16.02
CA ARG A 195 6.23 9.39 16.36
C ARG A 195 7.73 9.15 16.44
N ARG A 196 8.15 7.89 16.51
CA ARG A 196 9.58 7.49 16.58
C ARG A 196 10.08 6.88 15.27
N LEU A 197 9.26 6.87 14.22
CA LEU A 197 9.66 6.31 12.94
C LEU A 197 10.89 7.01 12.38
N ARG A 198 11.80 6.18 11.87
CA ARG A 198 13.01 6.61 11.19
C ARG A 198 13.24 5.72 9.99
N VAL A 199 13.59 6.33 8.86
CA VAL A 199 13.85 5.60 7.62
C VAL A 199 14.99 4.58 7.75
N GLN A 200 15.95 4.84 8.64
CA GLN A 200 17.06 3.95 8.92
C GLN A 200 16.65 2.65 9.64
N ASP A 201 15.50 2.65 10.32
CA ASP A 201 15.02 1.50 11.11
C ASP A 201 14.01 0.65 10.32
N MET A 202 13.78 0.98 9.04
CA MET A 202 12.80 0.33 8.18
C MET A 202 13.29 -0.98 7.58
N GLN A 203 12.34 -1.82 7.21
CA GLN A 203 12.56 -3.20 6.80
C GLN A 203 12.11 -3.43 5.35
N ALA A 204 12.83 -4.31 4.65
CA ALA A 204 12.44 -4.83 3.35
C ALA A 204 12.76 -6.32 3.27
N THR A 205 12.22 -6.98 2.23
CA THR A 205 12.48 -8.41 2.00
C THR A 205 13.96 -8.67 1.78
N ARG A 206 14.64 -7.76 1.09
CA ARG A 206 16.07 -7.82 0.84
C ARG A 206 16.75 -6.59 1.37
N ARG A 207 17.96 -6.76 1.89
CA ARG A 207 18.77 -5.64 2.37
C ARG A 207 19.16 -4.68 1.25
N GLU A 208 19.39 -5.20 0.04
CA GLU A 208 19.69 -4.38 -1.15
C GLU A 208 18.63 -3.31 -1.43
N ASP A 209 17.37 -3.58 -1.07
CA ASP A 209 16.27 -2.66 -1.25
C ASP A 209 16.29 -1.50 -0.24
N VAL A 210 16.62 -1.82 1.02
CA VAL A 210 16.80 -0.81 2.07
C VAL A 210 18.00 0.08 1.72
N ASP A 211 19.08 -0.53 1.27
CA ASP A 211 20.30 0.17 0.89
C ASP A 211 20.07 1.10 -0.32
N ASP A 212 19.29 0.66 -1.32
CA ASP A 212 18.89 1.48 -2.48
C ASP A 212 18.05 2.70 -2.03
N ILE A 213 17.00 2.48 -1.22
CA ILE A 213 16.15 3.57 -0.70
C ILE A 213 16.96 4.55 0.15
N LEU A 214 17.77 4.04 1.09
CA LEU A 214 18.63 4.89 1.91
C LEU A 214 19.69 5.62 1.09
N GLY A 215 20.17 5.01 0.00
CA GLY A 215 21.10 5.63 -0.95
C GLY A 215 20.50 6.84 -1.65
N ARG A 216 19.19 6.80 -1.98
CA ARG A 216 18.46 7.91 -2.63
C ARG A 216 18.19 9.10 -1.70
N ILE A 217 18.25 8.91 -0.39
CA ILE A 217 17.93 9.97 0.59
C ILE A 217 19.23 10.69 0.98
N PRO A 218 19.51 11.91 0.50
CA PRO A 218 20.78 12.60 0.81
C PRO A 218 20.89 12.94 2.30
N ASP A 219 19.81 13.49 2.89
CA ASP A 219 19.73 13.84 4.31
C ASP A 219 18.62 13.04 4.99
N LYS A 220 19.02 12.00 5.72
CA LYS A 220 18.09 11.12 6.44
C LYS A 220 17.42 11.83 7.62
N ARG A 221 18.06 12.84 8.21
CA ARG A 221 17.47 13.62 9.32
C ARG A 221 16.36 14.50 8.77
N ALA A 222 16.63 15.25 7.70
CA ALA A 222 15.62 16.05 7.02
C ALA A 222 14.46 15.18 6.52
N PHE A 223 14.76 14.02 5.94
CA PHE A 223 13.74 13.06 5.50
C PHE A 223 12.85 12.60 6.67
N ASN A 224 13.43 12.23 7.81
CA ASN A 224 12.64 11.82 8.98
C ASN A 224 11.75 12.95 9.51
N VAL A 225 12.25 14.19 9.55
CA VAL A 225 11.43 15.36 9.92
C VAL A 225 10.28 15.54 8.93
N HIS A 226 10.56 15.41 7.62
CA HIS A 226 9.56 15.51 6.58
C HIS A 226 8.51 14.39 6.68
N LEU A 227 8.92 13.16 6.92
CA LEU A 227 8.02 12.02 7.13
C LEU A 227 7.10 12.26 8.34
N GLN A 228 7.64 12.76 9.45
CA GLN A 228 6.84 13.13 10.62
C GLN A 228 5.82 14.23 10.30
N HIS A 229 6.19 15.20 9.46
CA HIS A 229 5.26 16.22 8.98
C HIS A 229 4.15 15.63 8.11
N ILE A 230 4.47 14.76 7.15
CA ILE A 230 3.46 14.07 6.31
C ILE A 230 2.45 13.30 7.17
N ILE A 231 2.91 12.61 8.22
CA ILE A 231 2.03 11.79 9.05
C ILE A 231 1.22 12.63 10.05
N PHE A 232 1.85 13.59 10.72
CA PHE A 232 1.31 14.24 11.93
C PHE A 232 1.01 15.73 11.82
N ASP A 233 1.21 16.37 10.66
CA ASP A 233 0.79 17.76 10.52
C ASP A 233 -0.69 17.93 10.90
N VAL A 234 -0.97 18.94 11.70
CA VAL A 234 -2.28 19.13 12.34
C VAL A 234 -3.35 19.55 11.33
N GLY A 235 -2.97 20.20 10.23
CA GLY A 235 -3.88 20.69 9.20
C GLY A 235 -3.95 19.79 7.97
N SER A 236 -2.84 19.16 7.58
CA SER A 236 -2.72 18.42 6.32
C SER A 236 -2.11 17.02 6.46
N GLY A 237 -1.75 16.59 7.67
CA GLY A 237 -1.14 15.28 7.88
C GLY A 237 -2.12 14.13 7.61
N LEU A 238 -1.58 12.94 7.34
CA LEU A 238 -2.37 11.73 7.09
C LEU A 238 -3.36 11.45 8.23
N ILE A 239 -2.92 11.56 9.49
CA ILE A 239 -3.76 11.30 10.65
C ILE A 239 -4.83 12.38 10.82
N ALA A 240 -4.49 13.66 10.61
CA ALA A 240 -5.46 14.75 10.71
C ALA A 240 -6.54 14.62 9.63
N SER A 241 -6.15 14.34 8.39
CA SER A 241 -7.05 14.13 7.26
C SER A 241 -7.97 12.93 7.48
N TRP A 242 -7.44 11.84 8.03
CA TRP A 242 -8.22 10.67 8.41
C TRP A 242 -9.25 10.99 9.52
N ARG A 243 -8.85 11.67 10.60
CA ARG A 243 -9.74 12.06 11.70
C ARG A 243 -10.88 12.97 11.23
N ALA A 244 -10.62 13.87 10.29
CA ALA A 244 -11.65 14.74 9.71
C ALA A 244 -12.71 13.92 8.95
N LEU A 245 -12.29 12.94 8.15
CA LEU A 245 -13.19 12.05 7.43
C LEU A 245 -14.00 11.15 8.37
N ASP A 246 -13.36 10.59 9.40
CA ASP A 246 -14.04 9.77 10.42
C ASP A 246 -15.11 10.57 11.17
N ALA A 247 -14.79 11.81 11.60
CA ALA A 247 -15.75 12.68 12.26
C ALA A 247 -16.96 13.00 11.36
N GLN A 248 -16.75 13.26 10.06
CA GLN A 248 -17.84 13.46 9.10
C GLN A 248 -18.73 12.21 9.00
N GLN A 249 -18.12 11.02 8.92
CA GLN A 249 -18.85 9.75 8.83
C GLN A 249 -19.64 9.44 10.10
N ALA A 250 -19.07 9.73 11.27
CA ALA A 250 -19.76 9.59 12.54
C ALA A 250 -21.02 10.47 12.59
N LEU A 251 -20.93 11.72 12.15
CA LEU A 251 -22.07 12.64 12.05
C LEU A 251 -23.15 12.11 11.09
N GLU A 252 -22.77 11.59 9.92
CA GLU A 252 -23.72 11.00 8.97
C GLU A 252 -24.47 9.79 9.54
N ARG A 253 -23.81 8.96 10.35
CA ARG A 253 -24.43 7.79 11.01
C ARG A 253 -25.45 8.22 12.07
N VAL A 254 -25.13 9.24 12.87
CA VAL A 254 -26.05 9.82 13.86
C VAL A 254 -27.26 10.45 13.17
N GLY A 255 -27.04 11.19 12.08
CA GLY A 255 -28.13 11.83 11.32
C GLY A 255 -29.11 10.86 10.66
N ARG A 256 -28.73 9.60 10.41
CA ARG A 256 -29.61 8.55 9.88
C ARG A 256 -30.39 7.77 10.94
N THR A 257 -30.04 7.96 12.22
CA THR A 257 -30.67 7.25 13.35
C THR A 257 -31.63 8.14 14.16
N LEU A 258 -31.76 9.42 13.77
CA LEU A 258 -32.76 10.38 14.26
C LEU A 258 -33.90 10.53 13.23
#